data_AF-A0A8S0X6H7-F1
#
_entry.id   AF-A0A8S0X6H7-F1
#
_cell.length_a   1.000
_cell.length_b   1.000
_cell.length_c   1.000
_cell.angle_alpha   90.00
_cell.angle_beta   90.00
_cell.angle_gamma   90.00
#
_symmetry.space_group_name_H-M   'P 1'
#
loop_
_entity.id
_entity.type
_entity.pdbx_description
1 polymer ?
#
loop_
_entity_poly.entity_id
_entity_poly.type
_entity_poly.pdbx_seq_one_letter_code
_entity_poly.pdbx_strand_id
1 'polypeptide(L)'
;MAGAVWCLLKSLYGLKQASLIWYQLLRKVLEALRFVHSEFDHALGEIGKAFGIKDLGPVTMFLGVQFKRDLQMHELWINQEAYTDMLLAEYGLTNCSPVSTPLDPIHPLGQESDVPLDIPDLCGGNGWTGATTCVSGYVCTVSNEWYSQCIPGTAPPAPSTTAPPTVPTPGSPSTTAPSGTRPPTGPPTLVSGWNFIRAVTSPNFHKYLQSEVYQTESDAVLGEGATAAQFQITNGQLVQNVAGGSLYATVEPRSSSSVMRLKVSWSKTPDTLGSFRFSGDTVEWSSPTISRPQTNAWLVCADSSGNRDVYINLGAYGYQTPSGCNDHTIHGFTGTTPD
;
A
#
# COMPACT_ATOMS: atom_id res chain seq x y z
N MET A 1 -34.49 -11.77 -5.72
CA MET A 1 -34.15 -12.06 -4.31
C MET A 1 -34.05 -10.73 -3.58
N ALA A 2 -34.85 -10.51 -2.54
CA ALA A 2 -34.76 -9.29 -1.73
C ALA A 2 -33.45 -9.33 -0.94
N GLY A 3 -32.62 -8.28 -1.06
CA GLY A 3 -31.36 -8.17 -0.32
C GLY A 3 -31.63 -7.99 1.17
N ALA A 4 -30.93 -8.75 2.01
CA ALA A 4 -30.94 -8.56 3.46
C ALA A 4 -29.83 -7.57 3.85
N VAL A 5 -30.18 -6.54 4.62
CA VAL A 5 -29.23 -5.61 5.24
C VAL A 5 -28.98 -6.07 6.67
N TRP A 6 -27.71 -6.21 7.04
CA TRP A 6 -27.30 -6.67 8.37
C TRP A 6 -26.63 -5.53 9.15
N CYS A 7 -26.96 -5.41 10.44
CA CYS A 7 -26.31 -4.46 11.34
C CYS A 7 -25.05 -5.09 11.95
N LEU A 8 -23.92 -4.38 11.87
CA LEU A 8 -22.67 -4.80 12.48
C LEU A 8 -22.68 -4.52 13.99
N LEU A 9 -22.67 -5.60 14.78
CA LEU A 9 -22.64 -5.51 16.25
C LEU A 9 -21.23 -5.24 16.82
N LYS A 10 -20.19 -5.40 16.00
CA LYS A 10 -18.78 -5.17 16.37
C LYS A 10 -18.05 -4.47 15.23
N SER A 11 -17.06 -3.65 15.52
CA SER A 11 -16.22 -3.02 14.50
C SER A 11 -15.38 -4.06 13.78
N LEU A 12 -15.52 -4.17 12.46
CA LEU A 12 -14.60 -4.93 11.61
C LEU A 12 -13.33 -4.11 11.36
N TYR A 13 -12.21 -4.82 11.26
CA TYR A 13 -10.94 -4.25 10.85
C TYR A 13 -11.07 -3.62 9.44
N GLY A 14 -10.49 -2.43 9.25
CA GLY A 14 -10.55 -1.69 7.97
C GLY A 14 -11.70 -0.68 7.82
N LEU A 15 -12.67 -0.65 8.73
CA LEU A 15 -13.67 0.43 8.75
C LEU A 15 -13.06 1.72 9.30
N LYS A 16 -13.40 2.88 8.71
CA LYS A 16 -12.88 4.21 9.08
C LYS A 16 -12.97 4.52 10.58
N GLN A 17 -14.00 4.00 11.27
CA GLN A 17 -14.25 4.20 12.70
C GLN A 17 -13.70 3.08 13.60
N ALA A 18 -13.18 1.99 13.04
CA ALA A 18 -12.76 0.82 13.82
C ALA A 18 -11.61 1.13 14.78
N SER A 19 -10.66 1.97 14.36
CA SER A 19 -9.52 2.39 15.18
C SER A 19 -9.97 3.22 16.39
N LEU A 20 -10.90 4.16 16.19
CA LEU A 20 -11.47 4.97 17.28
C LEU A 20 -12.23 4.12 18.29
N ILE A 21 -13.08 3.18 17.80
CA ILE A 21 -13.84 2.27 18.66
C ILE A 21 -12.89 1.37 19.47
N TRP A 22 -11.82 0.88 18.84
CA TRP A 22 -10.77 0.11 19.53
C TRP A 22 -10.07 0.93 20.61
N TYR A 23 -9.69 2.17 20.31
CA TYR A 23 -9.08 3.06 21.29
C TYR A 23 -10.00 3.32 22.49
N GLN A 24 -11.28 3.59 22.24
CA GLN A 24 -12.28 3.79 23.30
C GLN A 24 -12.48 2.54 24.15
N LEU A 25 -12.53 1.35 23.54
CA LEU A 25 -12.64 0.08 24.25
C LEU A 25 -11.41 -0.19 25.12
N LEU A 26 -10.21 -0.04 24.55
CA LEU A 26 -8.95 -0.23 25.26
C LEU A 26 -8.86 0.72 26.45
N ARG A 27 -9.16 2.00 26.25
CA ARG A 27 -9.19 3.00 27.32
C ARG A 27 -10.13 2.59 28.45
N LYS A 28 -11.36 2.19 28.14
CA LYS A 28 -12.33 1.72 29.16
C LYS A 28 -11.82 0.52 29.95
N VAL A 29 -11.18 -0.45 29.29
CA VAL A 29 -10.61 -1.63 29.94
C VAL A 29 -9.46 -1.23 30.87
N LEU A 30 -8.56 -0.36 30.41
CA LEU A 30 -7.44 0.13 31.20
C LEU A 30 -7.91 0.93 32.42
N GLU A 31 -8.89 1.82 32.26
CA GLU A 31 -9.52 2.57 33.36
C GLU A 31 -10.18 1.62 34.38
N ALA A 32 -10.89 0.58 33.92
CA ALA A 32 -11.49 -0.44 34.78
C ALA A 32 -10.45 -1.25 35.57
N LEU A 33 -9.28 -1.47 34.97
CA LEU A 33 -8.12 -2.09 35.61
C LEU A 33 -7.31 -1.13 36.50
N ARG A 34 -7.86 0.07 36.82
CA ARG A 34 -7.23 1.11 37.66
C ARG A 34 -5.94 1.70 37.05
N PHE A 35 -5.69 1.52 35.76
CA PHE A 35 -4.63 2.27 35.10
C PHE A 35 -5.07 3.72 34.95
N VAL A 36 -4.19 4.63 35.37
CA VAL A 36 -4.38 6.07 35.25
C VAL A 36 -3.53 6.55 34.09
N HIS A 37 -4.08 7.44 33.27
CA HIS A 37 -3.31 8.12 32.23
C HIS A 37 -2.15 8.88 32.90
N SER A 38 -0.91 8.49 32.58
CA SER A 38 0.26 9.15 33.13
C SER A 38 0.45 10.51 32.47
N GLU A 39 0.50 11.57 33.26
CA GLU A 39 0.90 12.91 32.79
C GLU A 39 2.42 13.06 32.65
N PHE A 40 3.18 12.02 33.05
CA PHE A 40 4.65 12.03 33.07
C PHE A 40 5.23 10.83 32.31
N ASP A 41 6.30 11.08 31.55
CA ASP A 41 7.11 10.08 30.82
C ASP A 41 7.71 8.98 31.72
N HIS A 42 7.66 9.15 33.06
CA HIS A 42 8.17 8.16 34.01
C HIS A 42 7.52 6.77 33.90
N ALA A 43 6.31 6.67 33.34
CA ALA A 43 5.65 5.40 33.05
C ALA A 43 6.41 4.57 32.00
N LEU A 44 7.05 5.20 31.00
CA LEU A 44 7.91 4.51 30.02
C LEU A 44 9.13 3.88 30.73
N GLY A 45 9.67 4.52 31.76
CA GLY A 45 10.76 3.98 32.56
C GLY A 45 10.38 2.72 33.33
N GLU A 46 9.20 2.70 33.96
CA GLU A 46 8.72 1.51 34.69
C GLU A 46 8.28 0.38 33.75
N ILE A 47 7.63 0.69 32.64
CA ILE A 47 7.30 -0.29 31.59
C ILE A 47 8.58 -0.84 30.95
N GLY A 48 9.60 0.00 30.72
CA GLY A 48 10.90 -0.41 30.21
C GLY A 48 11.60 -1.43 31.11
N LYS A 49 11.49 -1.29 32.45
CA LYS A 49 12.03 -2.27 33.42
C LYS A 49 11.33 -3.62 33.33
N ALA A 50 10.01 -3.64 33.10
CA ALA A 50 9.22 -4.87 33.04
C ALA A 50 9.31 -5.58 31.68
N PHE A 51 9.45 -4.83 30.58
CA PHE A 51 9.31 -5.35 29.21
C PHE A 51 10.53 -5.13 28.31
N GLY A 52 11.63 -4.57 28.82
CA GLY A 52 12.85 -4.34 28.04
C GLY A 52 12.69 -3.32 26.91
N ILE A 53 11.79 -2.35 27.08
CA ILE A 53 11.48 -1.34 26.05
C ILE A 53 12.57 -0.26 26.06
N LYS A 54 13.08 0.07 24.87
CA LYS A 54 14.07 1.13 24.66
C LYS A 54 13.36 2.41 24.22
N ASP A 55 13.55 3.47 25.00
CA ASP A 55 13.13 4.82 24.59
C ASP A 55 14.02 5.32 23.45
N LEU A 56 13.40 5.74 22.36
CA LEU A 56 14.06 6.26 21.16
C LEU A 56 14.06 7.80 21.11
N GLY A 57 13.52 8.44 22.15
CA GLY A 57 13.39 9.89 22.23
C GLY A 57 12.14 10.42 21.53
N PRO A 58 12.06 11.75 21.35
CA PRO A 58 10.89 12.39 20.75
C PRO A 58 10.59 11.84 19.36
N VAL A 59 9.29 11.61 19.09
CA VAL A 59 8.85 11.16 17.76
C VAL A 59 9.21 12.22 16.72
N THR A 60 10.02 11.82 15.75
CA THR A 60 10.36 12.62 14.56
C THR A 60 9.69 12.07 13.31
N MET A 61 9.39 10.77 13.31
CA MET A 61 8.78 10.05 12.21
C MET A 61 7.93 8.90 12.75
N PHE A 62 6.68 8.78 12.31
CA PHE A 62 5.82 7.64 12.62
C PHE A 62 4.89 7.35 11.44
N LEU A 63 4.95 6.13 10.90
CA LEU A 63 4.13 5.68 9.77
C LEU A 63 4.19 6.61 8.53
N GLY A 64 5.37 7.15 8.22
CA GLY A 64 5.54 8.07 7.08
C GLY A 64 5.06 9.50 7.34
N VAL A 65 4.62 9.80 8.57
CA VAL A 65 4.28 11.15 9.02
C VAL A 65 5.46 11.73 9.79
N GLN A 66 5.90 12.91 9.39
CA GLN A 66 6.93 13.67 10.08
C GLN A 66 6.34 14.50 11.20
N PHE A 67 7.07 14.56 12.30
CA PHE A 67 6.75 15.37 13.47
C PHE A 67 7.93 16.28 13.77
N LYS A 68 7.69 17.59 13.81
CA LYS A 68 8.64 18.56 14.38
C LYS A 68 7.95 19.24 15.55
N ARG A 69 8.50 19.05 16.74
CA ARG A 69 7.95 19.61 17.97
C ARG A 69 8.89 20.68 18.48
N ASP A 70 8.41 21.92 18.55
CA ASP A 70 9.11 23.01 19.22
C ASP A 70 8.46 23.24 20.59
N LEU A 71 9.18 22.87 21.65
CA LEU A 71 8.69 23.00 23.02
C LEU A 71 8.76 24.44 23.54
N GLN A 72 9.60 25.30 22.97
CA GLN A 72 9.70 26.70 23.39
C GLN A 72 8.56 27.53 22.80
N MET A 73 8.21 27.25 21.55
CA MET A 73 7.12 27.93 20.84
C MET A 73 5.76 27.23 21.04
N HIS A 74 5.74 26.08 21.73
CA HIS A 74 4.55 25.24 21.89
C HIS A 74 3.91 24.81 20.55
N GLU A 75 4.74 24.59 19.53
CA GLU A 75 4.29 24.20 18.20
C GLU A 75 4.52 22.71 17.93
N LEU A 76 3.55 22.09 17.27
CA LEU A 76 3.67 20.76 16.71
C LEU A 76 3.38 20.83 15.22
N TRP A 77 4.41 20.63 14.43
CA TRP A 77 4.33 20.53 12.99
C TRP A 77 4.19 19.06 12.59
N ILE A 78 3.18 18.77 11.79
CA ILE A 78 2.88 17.44 11.26
C ILE A 78 2.84 17.58 9.74
N ASN A 79 3.61 16.76 9.02
CA ASN A 79 3.57 16.76 7.56
C ASN A 79 3.80 15.35 6.98
N GLN A 80 3.44 15.16 5.72
CA GLN A 80 3.72 13.95 4.94
C GLN A 80 4.36 14.33 3.59
N GLU A 81 5.35 15.23 3.64
CA GLU A 81 6.02 15.75 2.43
C GLU A 81 6.56 14.62 1.55
N ALA A 82 7.21 13.61 2.14
CA ALA A 82 7.71 12.45 1.43
C ALA A 82 6.63 11.66 0.67
N TYR A 83 5.41 11.56 1.22
CA TYR A 83 4.30 10.90 0.52
C TYR A 83 3.78 11.76 -0.64
N THR A 84 3.75 13.08 -0.46
CA THR A 84 3.38 14.03 -1.52
C THR A 84 4.38 13.99 -2.66
N ASP A 85 5.68 13.99 -2.37
CA ASP A 85 6.75 13.89 -3.37
C ASP A 85 6.69 12.56 -4.14
N MET A 86 6.43 11.46 -3.43
CA MET A 86 6.24 10.15 -4.04
C MET A 86 5.06 10.15 -5.03
N LEU A 87 3.92 10.73 -4.65
CA LEU A 87 2.76 10.86 -5.54
C LEU A 87 3.07 11.78 -6.74
N LEU A 88 3.74 12.91 -6.52
CA LEU A 88 4.11 13.80 -7.62
C LEU A 88 5.04 13.10 -8.61
N ALA A 89 5.97 12.27 -8.13
CA ALA A 89 6.82 11.44 -8.99
C ALA A 89 6.02 10.39 -9.76
N GLU A 90 5.09 9.69 -9.11
CA GLU A 90 4.25 8.66 -9.73
C GLU A 90 3.41 9.20 -10.88
N TYR A 91 2.86 10.41 -10.74
CA TYR A 91 2.02 11.04 -11.77
C TYR A 91 2.80 11.98 -12.71
N GLY A 92 4.12 12.06 -12.60
CA GLY A 92 4.95 12.94 -13.46
C GLY A 92 4.73 14.44 -13.22
N LEU A 93 4.28 14.81 -12.02
CA LEU A 93 3.94 16.16 -11.59
C LEU A 93 5.05 16.85 -10.77
N THR A 94 6.27 16.30 -10.74
CA THR A 94 7.40 16.85 -9.96
C THR A 94 7.78 18.28 -10.33
N ASN A 95 7.44 18.72 -11.54
CA ASN A 95 7.73 20.08 -12.04
C ASN A 95 6.49 21.00 -12.01
N CYS A 96 5.40 20.58 -11.36
CA CYS A 96 4.22 21.42 -11.21
C CYS A 96 4.52 22.64 -10.34
N SER A 97 3.90 23.78 -10.68
CA SER A 97 4.07 25.00 -9.89
C SER A 97 3.41 24.83 -8.52
N PRO A 98 4.14 25.06 -7.41
CA PRO A 98 3.57 24.90 -6.08
C PRO A 98 2.51 25.98 -5.82
N VAL A 99 1.42 25.59 -5.15
CA VAL A 99 0.39 26.51 -4.66
C VAL A 99 0.41 26.47 -3.13
N SER A 100 0.43 27.65 -2.49
CA SER A 100 0.59 27.78 -1.03
C SER A 100 -0.55 27.14 -0.22
N THR A 101 -1.72 26.93 -0.82
CA THR A 101 -2.86 26.23 -0.22
C THR A 101 -3.48 25.30 -1.26
N PRO A 102 -3.31 23.98 -1.14
CA PRO A 102 -3.90 23.01 -2.08
C PRO A 102 -5.43 23.00 -2.07
N LEU A 103 -6.04 23.60 -1.04
CA LEU A 103 -7.48 23.74 -0.87
C LEU A 103 -7.90 25.19 -1.15
N ASP A 104 -8.96 25.38 -1.95
CA ASP A 104 -9.58 26.70 -2.14
C ASP A 104 -10.10 27.23 -0.80
N PRO A 105 -9.70 28.45 -0.34
CA PRO A 105 -10.18 29.03 0.92
C PRO A 105 -11.70 29.16 1.01
N ILE A 106 -12.40 29.11 -0.13
CA ILE A 106 -13.84 29.30 -0.24
C ILE A 106 -14.59 27.96 -0.20
N HIS A 107 -13.91 26.81 -0.19
CA HIS A 107 -14.61 25.54 0.00
C HIS A 107 -15.14 25.45 1.44
N PRO A 108 -16.47 25.43 1.67
CA PRO A 108 -16.98 25.23 3.02
C PRO A 108 -16.49 23.86 3.48
N LEU A 109 -15.71 23.81 4.56
CA LEU A 109 -15.46 22.56 5.27
C LEU A 109 -16.83 22.07 5.72
N GLY A 110 -17.38 21.11 4.97
CA GLY A 110 -18.79 20.74 5.04
C GLY A 110 -19.22 20.52 6.48
N GLN A 111 -20.28 21.22 6.87
CA GLN A 111 -21.01 20.86 8.07
C GLN A 111 -21.48 19.42 7.87
N GLU A 112 -21.15 18.54 8.82
CA GLU A 112 -21.48 17.12 8.80
C GLU A 112 -23.01 16.96 8.71
N SER A 113 -23.54 16.84 7.50
CA SER A 113 -24.90 16.38 7.26
C SER A 113 -24.77 15.07 6.50
N ASP A 114 -25.25 14.00 7.12
CA ASP A 114 -25.31 12.62 6.63
C ASP A 114 -26.18 12.49 5.36
N VAL A 115 -25.77 13.14 4.27
CA VAL A 115 -26.32 12.88 2.94
C VAL A 115 -25.29 12.00 2.22
N PRO A 116 -25.66 10.76 1.83
CA PRO A 116 -24.79 9.90 1.05
C PRO A 116 -24.34 10.64 -0.20
N LEU A 117 -23.04 10.89 -0.32
CA LEU A 117 -22.43 11.50 -1.50
C LEU A 117 -22.38 10.48 -2.64
N ASP A 118 -23.51 10.30 -3.32
CA ASP A 118 -23.53 9.83 -4.71
C ASP A 118 -23.46 11.06 -5.64
N ILE A 119 -22.43 11.89 -5.46
CA ILE A 119 -22.11 12.96 -6.41
C ILE A 119 -20.93 12.48 -7.25
N PRO A 120 -21.12 12.12 -8.53
CA PRO A 120 -20.00 11.97 -9.44
C PRO A 120 -19.48 13.37 -9.76
N ASP A 121 -18.37 13.76 -9.13
CA ASP A 121 -17.73 15.07 -9.32
C ASP A 121 -17.27 15.31 -10.76
N LEU A 122 -17.09 14.24 -11.56
CA LEU A 122 -16.61 14.28 -12.94
C LEU A 122 -17.73 13.97 -13.95
N CYS A 123 -17.88 14.85 -14.95
CA CYS A 123 -18.90 14.75 -16.00
C CYS A 123 -18.32 14.79 -17.43
N GLY A 124 -17.01 14.78 -17.60
CA GLY A 124 -16.38 14.74 -18.93
C GLY A 124 -14.87 14.93 -18.93
N GLY A 125 -14.26 14.68 -20.08
CA GLY A 125 -12.82 14.77 -20.33
C GLY A 125 -12.37 13.76 -21.39
N ASN A 126 -11.26 14.02 -22.08
CA ASN A 126 -10.66 13.06 -23.01
C ASN A 126 -10.35 11.73 -22.30
N GLY A 127 -10.96 10.64 -22.79
CA GLY A 127 -10.85 9.30 -22.19
C GLY A 127 -11.91 8.97 -21.13
N TRP A 128 -12.81 9.90 -20.80
CA TRP A 128 -13.91 9.63 -19.85
C TRP A 128 -14.98 8.73 -20.48
N THR A 129 -15.32 7.65 -19.79
CA THR A 129 -16.36 6.68 -20.19
C THR A 129 -17.56 6.62 -19.24
N GLY A 130 -17.55 7.45 -18.19
CA GLY A 130 -18.60 7.52 -17.19
C GLY A 130 -19.77 8.43 -17.57
N ALA A 131 -20.59 8.78 -16.57
CA ALA A 131 -21.75 9.64 -16.78
C ALA A 131 -21.34 11.04 -17.27
N THR A 132 -22.02 11.55 -18.30
CA THR A 132 -21.80 12.89 -18.88
C THR A 132 -22.85 13.91 -18.45
N THR A 133 -23.78 13.50 -17.59
CA THR A 133 -24.90 14.33 -17.12
C THR A 133 -24.83 14.45 -15.61
N CYS A 134 -25.01 15.67 -15.12
CA CYS A 134 -24.99 15.98 -13.70
C CYS A 134 -26.35 15.75 -13.05
N VAL A 135 -26.36 15.51 -11.75
CA VAL A 135 -27.59 15.46 -10.93
C VAL A 135 -28.35 16.80 -10.98
N SER A 136 -29.67 16.76 -10.76
CA SER A 136 -30.54 17.93 -10.86
C SER A 136 -30.02 19.09 -9.98
N GLY A 137 -29.85 20.28 -10.57
CA GLY A 137 -29.28 21.46 -9.91
C GLY A 137 -27.80 21.73 -10.21
N TYR A 138 -27.13 20.82 -10.93
CA TYR A 138 -25.73 20.94 -11.33
C TYR A 138 -25.58 20.94 -12.86
N VAL A 139 -24.60 21.69 -13.36
CA VAL A 139 -24.30 21.84 -14.78
C VAL A 139 -22.88 21.37 -15.03
N CYS A 140 -22.70 20.53 -16.05
CA CYS A 140 -21.38 20.08 -16.45
C CYS A 140 -20.61 21.23 -17.07
N THR A 141 -19.54 21.65 -16.42
CA THR A 141 -18.68 22.75 -16.88
C THR A 141 -17.32 22.21 -17.25
N VAL A 142 -16.92 22.48 -18.49
CA VAL A 142 -15.61 22.08 -19.02
C VAL A 142 -14.56 22.97 -18.37
N SER A 143 -13.63 22.36 -17.63
CA SER A 143 -12.47 23.10 -17.10
C SER A 143 -11.32 23.08 -18.11
N ASN A 144 -11.08 21.94 -18.74
CA ASN A 144 -10.11 21.76 -19.81
C ASN A 144 -10.45 20.51 -20.66
N GLU A 145 -9.63 20.23 -21.67
CA GLU A 145 -9.83 19.11 -22.60
C GLU A 145 -9.90 17.73 -21.91
N TRP A 146 -9.26 17.58 -20.74
CA TRP A 146 -9.15 16.33 -20.00
C TRP A 146 -10.10 16.26 -18.79
N TYR A 147 -10.77 17.35 -18.42
CA TYR A 147 -11.51 17.45 -17.18
C TYR A 147 -12.71 18.40 -17.28
N SER A 148 -13.90 17.85 -16.99
CA SER A 148 -15.17 18.59 -16.87
C SER A 148 -15.88 18.14 -15.60
N GLN A 149 -16.35 19.09 -14.79
CA GLN A 149 -16.94 18.82 -13.47
C GLN A 149 -18.33 19.41 -13.33
N CYS A 150 -19.14 18.78 -12.48
CA CYS A 150 -20.48 19.25 -12.15
C CYS A 150 -20.41 20.40 -11.15
N ILE A 151 -20.81 21.62 -11.55
CA ILE A 151 -20.89 22.77 -10.64
C ILE A 151 -22.36 23.19 -10.42
N PRO A 152 -22.73 23.73 -9.25
CA PRO A 152 -24.08 24.23 -9.00
C PRO A 152 -24.44 25.34 -9.99
N GLY A 153 -25.56 25.20 -10.71
CA GLY A 153 -25.95 26.19 -11.71
C GLY A 153 -27.34 25.96 -12.30
N THR A 154 -28.06 27.04 -12.59
CA THR A 154 -29.33 27.02 -13.33
C THR A 154 -29.07 26.81 -14.81
N ALA A 155 -29.54 25.67 -15.34
CA ALA A 155 -29.35 25.25 -16.73
C ALA A 155 -29.89 26.25 -17.77
N PRO A 156 -29.12 26.56 -18.85
CA PRO A 156 -29.67 27.07 -20.11
C PRO A 156 -30.23 25.93 -20.99
N PRO A 157 -31.12 26.21 -21.95
CA PRO A 157 -31.87 25.19 -22.69
C PRO A 157 -30.98 24.38 -23.65
N ALA A 158 -31.34 23.12 -23.82
CA ALA A 158 -30.63 22.12 -24.61
C ALA A 158 -30.66 22.40 -26.13
N PRO A 159 -29.56 22.09 -26.85
CA PRO A 159 -29.61 21.72 -28.26
C PRO A 159 -29.60 20.20 -28.44
N SER A 160 -30.27 19.79 -29.51
CA SER A 160 -30.67 18.45 -29.92
C SER A 160 -29.55 17.50 -30.35
N THR A 161 -29.82 16.23 -30.10
CA THR A 161 -29.15 14.97 -30.49
C THR A 161 -28.76 14.82 -31.96
N THR A 162 -27.59 14.20 -32.20
CA THR A 162 -27.36 13.28 -33.34
C THR A 162 -26.42 12.14 -32.92
N ALA A 163 -26.79 10.90 -33.25
CA ALA A 163 -26.09 9.66 -32.90
C ALA A 163 -24.86 9.36 -33.80
N PRO A 164 -23.91 8.50 -33.36
CA PRO A 164 -22.61 8.29 -34.00
C PRO A 164 -22.61 7.18 -35.08
N PRO A 165 -21.65 7.19 -36.04
CA PRO A 165 -21.40 6.04 -36.90
C PRO A 165 -20.32 5.11 -36.31
N THR A 166 -20.66 3.83 -36.21
CA THR A 166 -19.78 2.68 -35.93
C THR A 166 -18.75 2.45 -37.04
N VAL A 167 -17.48 2.20 -36.68
CA VAL A 167 -16.44 1.65 -37.59
C VAL A 167 -15.64 0.56 -36.87
N PRO A 168 -15.24 -0.54 -37.55
CA PRO A 168 -14.72 -1.76 -36.92
C PRO A 168 -13.20 -1.77 -36.71
N THR A 169 -12.79 -2.56 -35.72
CA THR A 169 -11.41 -2.93 -35.35
C THR A 169 -10.74 -3.85 -36.38
N PRO A 170 -9.42 -3.72 -36.61
CA PRO A 170 -8.61 -4.87 -37.04
C PRO A 170 -7.36 -5.12 -36.17
N GLY A 171 -7.27 -6.36 -35.67
CA GLY A 171 -6.10 -7.24 -35.78
C GLY A 171 -4.78 -6.86 -35.09
N SER A 172 -4.51 -7.49 -33.95
CA SER A 172 -3.18 -7.55 -33.34
C SER A 172 -2.37 -8.75 -33.91
N PRO A 173 -1.09 -8.61 -34.29
CA PRO A 173 -0.25 -9.74 -34.64
C PRO A 173 0.46 -10.32 -33.40
N SER A 174 0.28 -11.62 -33.22
CA SER A 174 1.02 -12.49 -32.31
C SER A 174 2.48 -12.68 -32.76
N THR A 175 3.43 -12.51 -31.84
CA THR A 175 4.81 -13.00 -31.99
C THR A 175 5.20 -13.89 -30.81
N THR A 176 5.82 -15.02 -31.16
CA THR A 176 6.14 -16.19 -30.35
C THR A 176 7.51 -16.05 -29.66
N ALA A 177 7.61 -16.46 -28.39
CA ALA A 177 8.88 -16.65 -27.65
C ALA A 177 8.66 -17.67 -26.50
N PRO A 178 9.72 -18.28 -25.91
CA PRO A 178 9.85 -19.74 -25.79
C PRO A 178 9.31 -20.37 -24.48
N SER A 179 9.26 -21.69 -24.53
CA SER A 179 8.71 -22.66 -23.58
C SER A 179 9.30 -22.58 -22.16
N GLY A 180 8.66 -21.81 -21.28
CA GLY A 180 8.62 -22.06 -19.84
C GLY A 180 7.28 -22.70 -19.47
N THR A 181 7.24 -23.49 -18.39
CA THR A 181 6.02 -24.14 -17.87
C THR A 181 4.92 -23.09 -17.70
N ARG A 182 3.95 -23.09 -18.60
CA ARG A 182 2.93 -22.04 -18.71
C ARG A 182 2.13 -21.92 -17.41
N PRO A 183 1.97 -20.72 -16.82
CA PRO A 183 1.09 -20.52 -15.68
C PRO A 183 -0.36 -20.96 -16.02
N PRO A 184 -1.11 -21.49 -15.05
CA PRO A 184 -2.50 -21.86 -15.25
C PRO A 184 -3.35 -20.66 -15.68
N THR A 185 -4.45 -20.92 -16.42
CA THR A 185 -5.35 -19.90 -17.01
C THR A 185 -6.32 -19.28 -16.00
N GLY A 186 -5.83 -18.90 -14.83
CA GLY A 186 -6.62 -18.23 -13.79
C GLY A 186 -5.82 -18.02 -12.50
N PRO A 187 -6.24 -17.08 -11.65
CA PRO A 187 -5.60 -16.84 -10.37
C PRO A 187 -5.63 -18.10 -9.49
N PRO A 188 -4.54 -18.41 -8.79
CA PRO A 188 -4.47 -19.59 -7.92
C PRO A 188 -5.47 -19.46 -6.77
N THR A 189 -6.06 -20.59 -6.37
CA THR A 189 -6.84 -20.67 -5.15
C THR A 189 -5.92 -20.94 -3.96
N LEU A 190 -6.12 -20.19 -2.88
CA LEU A 190 -5.31 -20.30 -1.67
C LEU A 190 -5.48 -21.67 -1.00
N VAL A 191 -4.37 -22.34 -0.74
CA VAL A 191 -4.33 -23.58 0.04
C VAL A 191 -4.49 -23.22 1.52
N SER A 192 -5.30 -23.99 2.24
CA SER A 192 -5.55 -23.78 3.67
C SER A 192 -4.23 -23.70 4.46
N GLY A 193 -4.08 -22.64 5.26
CA GLY A 193 -2.89 -22.39 6.07
C GLY A 193 -1.76 -21.67 5.34
N TRP A 194 -1.90 -21.37 4.06
CA TRP A 194 -0.96 -20.55 3.29
C TRP A 194 -1.47 -19.12 3.16
N ASN A 195 -0.61 -18.22 2.72
CA ASN A 195 -0.93 -16.81 2.47
C ASN A 195 -0.43 -16.42 1.08
N PHE A 196 -1.17 -15.59 0.37
CA PHE A 196 -0.53 -14.74 -0.63
C PHE A 196 0.28 -13.66 0.10
N ILE A 197 1.31 -13.10 -0.53
CA ILE A 197 2.00 -11.91 0.02
C ILE A 197 1.93 -10.83 -1.05
N ARG A 198 1.52 -9.62 -0.66
CA ARG A 198 1.34 -8.50 -1.59
C ARG A 198 1.80 -7.17 -1.01
N ALA A 199 2.13 -6.22 -1.88
CA ALA A 199 2.40 -4.84 -1.49
C ALA A 199 1.09 -4.05 -1.27
N VAL A 200 1.13 -3.17 -0.27
CA VAL A 200 -0.05 -2.39 0.19
C VAL A 200 0.07 -0.90 -0.11
N THR A 201 1.09 -0.48 -0.86
CA THR A 201 1.31 0.91 -1.26
C THR A 201 1.64 1.02 -2.75
N SER A 202 1.26 2.14 -3.36
CA SER A 202 1.71 2.51 -4.71
C SER A 202 3.23 2.60 -4.80
N PRO A 203 3.84 2.35 -5.98
CA PRO A 203 3.21 2.02 -7.28
C PRO A 203 2.95 0.50 -7.46
N ASN A 204 3.19 -0.31 -6.43
CA ASN A 204 3.07 -1.77 -6.47
C ASN A 204 1.82 -2.28 -5.74
N PHE A 205 0.82 -1.42 -5.53
CA PHE A 205 -0.40 -1.78 -4.83
C PHE A 205 -1.05 -3.01 -5.48
N HIS A 206 -1.35 -4.03 -4.68
CA HIS A 206 -1.92 -5.31 -5.12
C HIS A 206 -1.04 -6.10 -6.12
N LYS A 207 0.28 -5.87 -6.10
CA LYS A 207 1.24 -6.77 -6.73
C LYS A 207 1.70 -7.83 -5.74
N TYR A 208 1.80 -9.06 -6.23
CA TYR A 208 1.97 -10.26 -5.43
C TYR A 208 3.39 -10.81 -5.54
N LEU A 209 3.94 -11.23 -4.41
CA LEU A 209 5.24 -11.87 -4.31
C LEU A 209 5.21 -13.21 -5.06
N GLN A 210 6.24 -13.46 -5.86
CA GLN A 210 6.38 -14.67 -6.65
C GLN A 210 7.83 -14.87 -7.11
N SER A 211 8.11 -16.02 -7.71
CA SER A 211 9.34 -16.25 -8.47
C SER A 211 9.23 -15.55 -9.83
N GLU A 212 10.29 -14.84 -10.23
CA GLU A 212 10.41 -14.27 -11.59
C GLU A 212 10.14 -15.32 -12.67
N VAL A 213 10.79 -16.48 -12.56
CA VAL A 213 10.51 -17.64 -13.40
C VAL A 213 9.57 -18.56 -12.64
N TYR A 214 8.33 -18.65 -13.12
CA TYR A 214 7.21 -19.30 -12.45
C TYR A 214 7.57 -20.66 -11.80
N GLN A 215 7.47 -20.73 -10.47
CA GLN A 215 7.74 -21.91 -9.65
C GLN A 215 9.16 -22.49 -9.75
N THR A 216 10.18 -21.67 -9.97
CA THR A 216 11.58 -22.12 -10.06
C THR A 216 12.52 -21.28 -9.19
N GLU A 217 13.77 -21.74 -9.07
CA GLU A 217 14.84 -20.99 -8.39
C GLU A 217 15.23 -19.77 -9.24
N SER A 218 14.72 -18.60 -8.85
CA SER A 218 14.91 -17.34 -9.56
C SER A 218 14.82 -16.17 -8.58
N ASP A 219 14.92 -14.95 -9.08
CA ASP A 219 14.74 -13.76 -8.26
C ASP A 219 13.31 -13.64 -7.73
N ALA A 220 13.17 -13.00 -6.56
CA ALA A 220 11.87 -12.69 -5.98
C ALA A 220 11.36 -11.37 -6.56
N VAL A 221 10.15 -11.39 -7.11
CA VAL A 221 9.54 -10.24 -7.77
C VAL A 221 8.12 -10.00 -7.25
N LEU A 222 7.63 -8.76 -7.40
CA LEU A 222 6.20 -8.46 -7.30
C LEU A 222 5.56 -8.47 -8.69
N GLY A 223 4.58 -9.34 -8.90
CA GLY A 223 3.86 -9.45 -10.17
C GLY A 223 2.35 -9.44 -10.03
N GLU A 224 1.67 -9.86 -11.09
CA GLU A 224 0.21 -9.89 -11.12
C GLU A 224 -0.38 -11.05 -10.30
N GLY A 225 -1.62 -10.88 -9.83
CA GLY A 225 -2.34 -11.91 -9.08
C GLY A 225 -2.48 -13.25 -9.80
N ALA A 226 -2.47 -13.25 -11.15
CA ALA A 226 -2.58 -14.48 -11.95
C ALA A 226 -1.43 -15.47 -11.72
N THR A 227 -0.25 -14.99 -11.33
CA THR A 227 0.95 -15.81 -11.09
C THR A 227 1.36 -15.84 -9.62
N ALA A 228 0.54 -15.25 -8.73
CA ALA A 228 0.86 -15.08 -7.32
C ALA A 228 1.24 -16.40 -6.66
N ALA A 229 2.39 -16.42 -5.98
CA ALA A 229 2.79 -17.60 -5.24
C ALA A 229 2.18 -17.60 -3.84
N GLN A 230 2.16 -18.78 -3.23
CA GLN A 230 1.60 -18.99 -1.89
C GLN A 230 2.73 -19.27 -0.91
N PHE A 231 2.63 -18.68 0.27
CA PHE A 231 3.70 -18.68 1.25
C PHE A 231 3.27 -19.09 2.65
N GLN A 232 4.21 -19.69 3.35
CA GLN A 232 4.20 -19.89 4.79
C GLN A 232 5.52 -19.40 5.39
N ILE A 233 5.50 -19.02 6.66
CA ILE A 233 6.73 -18.81 7.41
C ILE A 233 6.84 -19.89 8.47
N THR A 234 7.85 -20.76 8.30
CA THR A 234 8.08 -21.91 9.17
C THR A 234 9.54 -21.93 9.60
N ASN A 235 9.80 -22.03 10.90
CA ASN A 235 11.17 -22.04 11.45
C ASN A 235 12.04 -20.85 11.00
N GLY A 236 11.44 -19.66 10.87
CA GLY A 236 12.14 -18.46 10.42
C GLY A 236 12.39 -18.40 8.91
N GLN A 237 11.89 -19.36 8.13
CA GLN A 237 12.06 -19.42 6.69
C GLN A 237 10.79 -18.99 5.98
N LEU A 238 10.89 -18.10 4.99
CA LEU A 238 9.79 -17.79 4.09
C LEU A 238 9.76 -18.84 2.98
N VAL A 239 8.74 -19.70 3.03
CA VAL A 239 8.61 -20.89 2.19
C VAL A 239 7.56 -20.64 1.12
N GLN A 240 7.93 -20.78 -0.15
CA GLN A 240 7.04 -20.74 -1.29
C GLN A 240 6.56 -22.15 -1.67
N ASN A 241 5.26 -22.29 -1.88
CA ASN A 241 4.66 -23.51 -2.43
C ASN A 241 4.95 -23.62 -3.94
N VAL A 242 5.48 -24.75 -4.39
CA VAL A 242 5.73 -25.04 -5.81
C VAL A 242 5.32 -26.48 -6.15
N ALA A 243 5.03 -26.74 -7.41
CA ALA A 243 4.72 -28.10 -7.86
C ALA A 243 5.92 -29.03 -7.59
N GLY A 244 5.72 -30.04 -6.75
CA GLY A 244 6.75 -31.03 -6.43
C GLY A 244 7.72 -30.63 -5.32
N GLY A 245 7.45 -29.57 -4.55
CA GLY A 245 8.27 -29.25 -3.37
C GLY A 245 8.03 -27.87 -2.80
N SER A 246 9.09 -27.28 -2.27
CA SER A 246 9.08 -25.94 -1.70
C SER A 246 10.37 -25.20 -2.06
N LEU A 247 10.26 -23.88 -2.23
CA LEU A 247 11.41 -22.99 -2.33
C LEU A 247 11.49 -22.12 -1.07
N TYR A 248 12.68 -21.68 -0.72
CA TYR A 248 12.97 -20.84 0.43
C TYR A 248 13.48 -19.50 -0.07
N ALA A 249 13.01 -18.41 0.54
CA ALA A 249 13.55 -17.09 0.28
C ALA A 249 14.97 -17.02 0.85
N THR A 250 15.94 -16.67 0.00
CA THR A 250 17.33 -16.43 0.36
C THR A 250 17.67 -14.97 0.18
N VAL A 251 18.35 -14.38 1.17
CA VAL A 251 18.78 -12.98 1.14
C VAL A 251 20.26 -12.93 0.84
N GLU A 252 20.66 -12.09 -0.11
CA GLU A 252 22.08 -11.96 -0.44
C GLU A 252 22.90 -11.43 0.76
N PRO A 253 24.14 -11.90 0.95
CA PRO A 253 24.99 -11.41 2.03
C PRO A 253 25.38 -9.94 1.81
N ARG A 254 25.45 -9.19 2.90
CA ARG A 254 25.91 -7.79 2.85
C ARG A 254 27.42 -7.74 2.61
N SER A 255 27.83 -7.30 1.42
CA SER A 255 29.25 -7.23 1.04
C SER A 255 30.02 -6.09 1.72
N SER A 256 29.35 -4.98 2.07
CA SER A 256 29.96 -3.85 2.79
C SER A 256 28.92 -2.97 3.49
N SER A 257 29.37 -2.07 4.36
CA SER A 257 28.50 -1.13 5.09
C SER A 257 27.82 -0.07 4.20
N SER A 258 28.31 0.16 2.99
CA SER A 258 27.68 1.09 2.03
C SER A 258 26.51 0.46 1.28
N VAL A 259 26.38 -0.88 1.28
CA VAL A 259 25.23 -1.56 0.69
C VAL A 259 24.00 -1.29 1.55
N MET A 260 22.97 -0.72 0.91
CA MET A 260 21.71 -0.33 1.56
C MET A 260 20.50 -1.20 1.16
N ARG A 261 20.69 -2.15 0.25
CA ARG A 261 19.66 -3.09 -0.19
C ARG A 261 20.24 -4.48 -0.35
N LEU A 262 19.48 -5.51 0.00
CA LEU A 262 19.87 -6.91 -0.19
C LEU A 262 18.81 -7.64 -1.02
N LYS A 263 19.20 -8.19 -2.16
CA LYS A 263 18.32 -8.93 -3.07
C LYS A 263 17.77 -10.17 -2.40
N VAL A 264 16.50 -10.44 -2.69
CA VAL A 264 15.81 -11.67 -2.28
C VAL A 264 15.63 -12.55 -3.51
N SER A 265 15.96 -13.82 -3.38
CA SER A 265 15.82 -14.84 -4.41
C SER A 265 15.22 -16.12 -3.84
N TRP A 266 14.86 -17.06 -4.69
CA TRP A 266 14.29 -18.36 -4.32
C TRP A 266 15.29 -19.47 -4.54
N SER A 267 15.47 -20.33 -3.54
CA SER A 267 16.35 -21.50 -3.61
C SER A 267 15.69 -22.74 -3.02
N LYS A 268 16.14 -23.93 -3.42
CA LYS A 268 15.78 -25.20 -2.75
C LYS A 268 16.45 -25.36 -1.38
N THR A 269 17.48 -24.57 -1.09
CA THR A 269 18.16 -24.59 0.21
C THR A 269 17.67 -23.46 1.11
N PRO A 270 17.34 -23.73 2.39
CA PRO A 270 16.97 -22.70 3.36
C PRO A 270 18.04 -21.62 3.54
N ASP A 271 17.60 -20.39 3.83
CA ASP A 271 18.48 -19.29 4.17
C ASP A 271 19.11 -19.49 5.55
N THR A 272 20.34 -19.01 5.69
CA THR A 272 21.09 -19.03 6.95
C THR A 272 21.49 -17.64 7.42
N LEU A 273 21.28 -16.60 6.61
CA LEU A 273 21.69 -15.24 6.93
C LEU A 273 20.72 -14.56 7.91
N GLY A 274 19.42 -14.81 7.75
CA GLY A 274 18.40 -14.18 8.58
C GLY A 274 17.19 -15.06 8.84
N SER A 275 16.15 -14.43 9.35
CA SER A 275 14.88 -15.07 9.65
C SER A 275 13.72 -14.15 9.31
N PHE A 276 12.72 -14.74 8.65
CA PHE A 276 11.45 -14.13 8.33
C PHE A 276 10.43 -14.43 9.42
N ARG A 277 9.48 -13.53 9.62
CA ARG A 277 8.31 -13.73 10.49
C ARG A 277 7.11 -12.92 10.02
N PHE A 278 5.93 -13.35 10.40
CA PHE A 278 4.74 -12.51 10.37
C PHE A 278 4.61 -11.74 11.68
N SER A 279 4.38 -10.44 11.59
CA SER A 279 4.01 -9.56 12.69
C SER A 279 2.61 -9.02 12.38
N GLY A 280 1.58 -9.69 12.92
CA GLY A 280 0.24 -9.58 12.37
C GLY A 280 0.19 -10.18 10.96
N ASP A 281 -0.15 -9.36 9.96
CA ASP A 281 -0.07 -9.72 8.54
C ASP A 281 1.25 -9.27 7.88
N THR A 282 2.04 -8.42 8.55
CA THR A 282 3.23 -7.81 7.95
C THR A 282 4.38 -8.82 7.89
N VAL A 283 5.04 -8.92 6.74
CA VAL A 283 6.24 -9.74 6.61
C VAL A 283 7.46 -8.93 7.05
N GLU A 284 8.17 -9.49 8.03
CA GLU A 284 9.40 -8.91 8.54
C GLU A 284 10.59 -9.83 8.29
N TRP A 285 11.77 -9.23 8.10
CA TRP A 285 13.04 -9.94 8.05
C TRP A 285 14.05 -9.29 8.98
N SER A 286 14.79 -10.12 9.71
CA SER A 286 15.86 -9.71 10.60
C SER A 286 17.04 -10.68 10.51
N SER A 287 18.23 -10.20 10.85
CA SER A 287 19.45 -11.01 10.88
C SER A 287 20.25 -10.68 12.14
N PRO A 288 20.90 -11.68 12.77
CA PRO A 288 21.78 -11.42 13.91
C PRO A 288 23.04 -10.63 13.55
N THR A 289 23.44 -10.62 12.26
CA THR A 289 24.68 -9.97 11.81
C THR A 289 24.44 -8.64 11.09
N ILE A 290 23.20 -8.35 10.68
CA ILE A 290 22.87 -7.15 9.91
C ILE A 290 21.85 -6.31 10.68
N SER A 291 22.30 -5.15 11.18
CA SER A 291 21.45 -4.15 11.81
C SER A 291 20.75 -3.28 10.76
N ARG A 292 19.46 -3.01 10.99
CA ARG A 292 18.61 -2.15 10.16
C ARG A 292 17.59 -1.40 11.03
N PRO A 293 17.13 -0.20 10.66
CA PRO A 293 16.21 0.59 11.49
C PRO A 293 14.81 -0.03 11.65
N GLN A 294 14.31 -0.69 10.61
CA GLN A 294 12.96 -1.24 10.56
C GLN A 294 12.99 -2.62 9.89
N THR A 295 12.39 -3.64 10.51
CA THR A 295 12.41 -5.04 10.01
C THR A 295 11.36 -5.32 8.93
N ASN A 296 10.36 -4.46 8.80
CA ASN A 296 9.28 -4.53 7.81
C ASN A 296 9.53 -3.69 6.56
N ALA A 297 10.70 -3.06 6.40
CA ALA A 297 11.00 -2.21 5.26
C ALA A 297 11.48 -3.01 4.04
N TRP A 298 10.80 -2.89 2.92
CA TRP A 298 11.16 -3.57 1.67
C TRP A 298 11.40 -2.53 0.59
N LEU A 299 12.24 -2.89 -0.37
CA LEU A 299 12.44 -2.11 -1.59
C LEU A 299 11.98 -2.94 -2.77
N VAL A 300 11.29 -2.29 -3.70
CA VAL A 300 10.94 -2.87 -4.98
C VAL A 300 11.59 -2.03 -6.06
N CYS A 301 12.52 -2.62 -6.80
CA CYS A 301 13.29 -1.94 -7.82
C CYS A 301 13.00 -2.56 -9.18
N ALA A 302 12.82 -1.74 -10.21
CA ALA A 302 12.72 -2.25 -11.57
C ALA A 302 14.11 -2.67 -12.07
N ASP A 303 14.22 -3.86 -12.64
CA ASP A 303 15.43 -4.28 -13.38
C ASP A 303 15.41 -3.75 -14.83
N SER A 304 16.46 -4.06 -15.61
CA SER A 304 16.54 -3.68 -17.03
C SER A 304 15.46 -4.29 -17.92
N SER A 305 14.82 -5.37 -17.46
CA SER A 305 13.75 -6.09 -18.15
C SER A 305 12.36 -5.61 -17.73
N GLY A 306 12.27 -4.70 -16.74
CA GLY A 306 11.02 -4.20 -16.17
C GLY A 306 10.44 -5.08 -15.06
N ASN A 307 11.16 -6.12 -14.61
CA ASN A 307 10.78 -6.93 -13.47
C ASN A 307 10.90 -6.12 -12.18
N ARG A 308 9.97 -6.34 -11.25
CA ARG A 308 9.88 -5.61 -9.98
C ARG A 308 10.57 -6.42 -8.87
N ASP A 309 11.89 -6.44 -8.91
CA ASP A 309 12.74 -7.19 -7.98
C ASP A 309 12.55 -6.72 -6.53
N VAL A 310 12.48 -7.67 -5.61
CA VAL A 310 12.26 -7.45 -4.17
C VAL A 310 13.59 -7.49 -3.42
N TYR A 311 13.79 -6.49 -2.57
CA TYR A 311 14.98 -6.32 -1.75
C TYR A 311 14.61 -6.02 -0.29
N ILE A 312 15.48 -6.42 0.63
CA ILE A 312 15.48 -5.94 2.01
C ILE A 312 16.03 -4.51 2.05
N ASN A 313 15.28 -3.57 2.63
CA ASN A 313 15.78 -2.21 2.87
C ASN A 313 16.63 -2.16 4.15
N LEU A 314 17.91 -1.78 4.03
CA LEU A 314 18.79 -1.52 5.17
C LEU A 314 18.87 -0.04 5.56
N GLY A 315 18.36 0.86 4.71
CA GLY A 315 18.33 2.30 4.92
C GLY A 315 17.10 2.79 5.71
N ALA A 316 16.94 4.11 5.78
CA ALA A 316 15.77 4.74 6.35
C ALA A 316 14.59 4.69 5.36
N TYR A 317 13.56 3.92 5.70
CA TYR A 317 12.32 3.78 4.93
C TYR A 317 11.70 5.14 4.61
N GLY A 318 11.41 5.38 3.33
CA GLY A 318 10.72 6.58 2.84
C GLY A 318 11.55 7.87 2.83
N TYR A 319 12.87 7.80 3.11
CA TYR A 319 13.75 8.98 3.06
C TYR A 319 15.04 8.74 2.25
N GLN A 320 15.60 7.54 2.32
CA GLN A 320 16.80 7.15 1.57
C GLN A 320 16.51 6.05 0.55
N THR A 321 15.33 6.11 -0.07
CA THR A 321 14.94 5.19 -1.14
C THR A 321 15.93 5.32 -2.30
N PRO A 322 16.64 4.25 -2.69
CA PRO A 322 17.55 4.31 -3.82
C PRO A 322 16.82 4.69 -5.11
N SER A 323 17.47 5.46 -5.99
CA SER A 323 16.91 5.84 -7.29
C SER A 323 16.46 4.60 -8.09
N GLY A 324 15.25 4.63 -8.63
CA GLY A 324 14.65 3.52 -9.38
C GLY A 324 14.02 2.43 -8.49
N CYS A 325 14.04 2.61 -7.17
CA CYS A 325 13.36 1.75 -6.21
C CYS A 325 12.21 2.51 -5.54
N ASN A 326 11.25 1.75 -5.01
CA ASN A 326 10.16 2.26 -4.19
C ASN A 326 10.16 1.53 -2.85
N ASP A 327 9.88 2.28 -1.78
CA ASP A 327 9.72 1.72 -0.44
C ASP A 327 8.35 1.07 -0.28
N HIS A 328 8.35 -0.14 0.26
CA HIS A 328 7.14 -0.92 0.48
C HIS A 328 7.14 -1.63 1.82
N THR A 329 5.93 -1.87 2.30
CA THR A 329 5.63 -2.95 3.23
C THR A 329 4.88 -4.03 2.45
N ILE A 330 5.13 -5.30 2.80
CA ILE A 330 4.45 -6.43 2.18
C ILE A 330 3.72 -7.24 3.26
N HIS A 331 2.52 -7.69 2.92
CA HIS A 331 1.57 -8.26 3.86
C HIS A 331 1.00 -9.58 3.36
N GLY A 332 0.79 -10.51 4.29
CA GLY A 332 0.02 -11.71 4.09
C GLY A 332 -1.42 -11.38 3.75
N PHE A 333 -1.94 -12.02 2.70
CA PHE A 333 -3.31 -11.90 2.25
C PHE A 333 -3.95 -13.29 2.20
N THR A 334 -5.03 -13.46 2.96
CA THR A 334 -5.74 -14.74 3.13
C THR A 334 -7.02 -14.85 2.29
N GLY A 335 -7.17 -13.99 1.29
CA GLY A 335 -8.29 -14.09 0.34
C GLY A 335 -8.22 -15.40 -0.45
N THR A 336 -9.39 -15.90 -0.89
CA THR A 336 -9.48 -17.17 -1.63
C THR A 336 -8.69 -17.14 -2.93
N THR A 337 -8.62 -15.98 -3.58
CA THR A 337 -7.85 -15.71 -4.78
C THR A 337 -7.21 -14.34 -4.66
N PRO A 338 -6.06 -14.11 -5.31
CA PRO A 338 -5.53 -12.78 -5.55
C PRO A 338 -6.59 -11.89 -6.21
N ASP A 339 -6.58 -10.60 -5.85
CA ASP A 339 -7.41 -9.55 -6.44
C ASP A 339 -6.73 -8.85 -7.62
#